data_AF-A0A358KLD5-F1
#
_entry.id   AF-A0A358KLD5-F1
#
_cell.length_a   1.000
_cell.length_b   1.000
_cell.length_c   1.000
_cell.angle_alpha   90.00
_cell.angle_beta   90.00
_cell.angle_gamma   90.00
#
_symmetry.space_group_name_H-M   'P 1'
#
loop_
_entity.id
_entity.type
_entity.pdbx_description
1 polymer ?
#
loop_
_entity_poly.entity_id
_entity_poly.type
_entity_poly.pdbx_seq_one_letter_code
_entity_poly.pdbx_strand_id
1 'polypeptide(L)'
;MTEPKNALIKQYAKLLEMDGVKLNITDGAMRELAKAAIKRGTGARGLRSLMEKLMLDTMYEIPDADDISSVKIDEKVVLGQAQPAIHRRQKKAAA
;
A
#
# COMPACT_ATOMS: atom_id res chain seq x y z
N MET A 1 11.57 -1.24 19.54
CA MET A 1 10.11 -1.43 19.57
C MET A 1 9.55 -0.77 18.31
N THR A 2 9.17 -1.55 17.30
CA THR A 2 8.72 -1.04 16.00
C THR A 2 7.47 -0.18 16.18
N GLU A 3 7.54 1.09 15.78
CA GLU A 3 6.38 1.99 15.75
C GLU A 3 5.18 1.28 15.09
N PRO A 4 3.95 1.50 15.57
CA PRO A 4 2.73 0.84 15.07
C PRO A 4 2.52 0.99 13.56
N LYS A 5 3.19 1.97 12.94
CA LYS A 5 3.20 2.23 11.50
C LYS A 5 3.83 1.08 10.70
N ASN A 6 4.96 0.54 11.17
CA ASN A 6 5.67 -0.52 10.48
C ASN A 6 4.98 -1.88 10.62
N ALA A 7 4.27 -2.11 11.73
CA ALA A 7 3.53 -3.35 11.94
C ALA A 7 2.37 -3.48 10.95
N LEU A 8 1.60 -2.40 10.74
CA LEU A 8 0.46 -2.40 9.84
C LEU A 8 0.87 -2.59 8.37
N ILE A 9 1.94 -1.91 7.94
CA ILE A 9 2.46 -2.05 6.58
C ILE A 9 2.91 -3.49 6.30
N LYS A 10 3.60 -4.12 7.26
CA LYS A 10 3.99 -5.53 7.15
C LYS A 10 2.78 -6.48 7.05
N GLN A 11 1.68 -6.16 7.74
CA GLN A 11 0.45 -6.95 7.63
C GLN A 11 -0.13 -6.88 6.22
N TYR A 12 -0.28 -5.68 5.64
CA TYR A 12 -0.77 -5.52 4.27
C TYR A 12 0.18 -6.12 3.23
N ALA A 13 1.49 -5.96 3.41
CA ALA A 13 2.48 -6.57 2.54
C ALA A 13 2.34 -8.10 2.52
N LYS A 14 2.15 -8.71 3.69
CA LYS A 14 1.98 -10.16 3.81
C LYS A 14 0.65 -10.65 3.23
N LEU A 15 -0.43 -9.88 3.38
CA LEU A 15 -1.72 -10.20 2.76
C LEU A 15 -1.59 -10.24 1.24
N LEU A 16 -1.01 -9.20 0.63
CA LEU A 16 -0.79 -9.14 -0.82
C LEU A 16 0.18 -10.22 -1.32
N GLU A 17 1.16 -10.58 -0.50
CA GLU A 17 2.12 -11.63 -0.81
C GLU A 17 1.44 -13.00 -0.94
N MET A 18 0.32 -13.24 -0.25
CA MET A 18 -0.49 -14.46 -0.42
C MET A 18 -1.07 -14.58 -1.83
N ASP A 19 -1.33 -13.45 -2.50
CA ASP A 19 -1.78 -13.37 -3.89
C ASP A 19 -0.60 -13.20 -4.88
N GLY A 20 0.64 -13.31 -4.40
CA GLY A 20 1.85 -13.13 -5.22
C GLY A 20 2.08 -11.69 -5.69
N VAL A 21 1.51 -10.71 -4.99
CA VAL A 21 1.64 -9.27 -5.26
C VAL A 21 2.56 -8.61 -4.23
N LYS A 22 3.57 -7.86 -4.69
CA LYS A 22 4.49 -7.12 -3.79
C LYS A 22 3.96 -5.74 -3.46
N LEU A 23 3.95 -5.36 -2.18
CA LEU A 23 3.68 -3.99 -1.75
C LEU A 23 4.99 -3.17 -1.67
N ASN A 24 5.09 -2.12 -2.47
CA ASN A 24 6.21 -1.19 -2.47
C ASN A 24 5.76 0.17 -1.92
N ILE A 25 6.19 0.52 -0.72
CA ILE A 25 5.95 1.84 -0.14
C ILE A 25 7.25 2.64 -0.23
N THR A 26 7.19 3.81 -0.84
CA THR A 26 8.36 4.70 -0.95
C THR A 26 8.71 5.34 0.40
N ASP A 27 9.96 5.77 0.57
CA ASP A 27 10.38 6.50 1.77
C ASP A 27 9.58 7.80 1.98
N GLY A 28 9.18 8.46 0.89
CA GLY A 28 8.30 9.63 0.94
C GLY A 28 6.94 9.28 1.54
N ALA A 29 6.31 8.22 1.05
CA ALA A 29 5.06 7.69 1.61
C ALA A 29 5.20 7.32 3.09
N MET A 30 6.29 6.65 3.48
CA MET A 30 6.56 6.29 4.88
C MET A 30 6.60 7.52 5.79
N ARG A 31 7.28 8.58 5.35
CA ARG A 31 7.36 9.86 6.08
C ARG A 31 6.01 10.55 6.17
N GLU A 32 5.25 10.59 5.09
CA GLU A 32 3.92 11.22 5.10
C GLU A 32 2.91 10.42 5.93
N LEU A 33 2.94 9.09 5.89
CA LEU A 33 2.14 8.24 6.78
C LEU A 33 2.48 8.51 8.25
N ALA A 34 3.77 8.69 8.55
CA ALA A 34 4.22 9.02 9.89
C ALA A 34 3.71 10.39 10.37
N LYS A 35 3.77 11.41 9.52
CA LYS A 35 3.23 12.75 9.80
C LYS A 35 1.71 12.72 9.94
N ALA A 36 1.01 12.04 9.04
CA ALA A 36 -0.45 11.95 9.05
C ALA A 36 -0.97 11.27 10.34
N ALA A 37 -0.30 10.21 10.80
CA ALA A 37 -0.65 9.53 12.05
C ALA A 37 -0.49 10.44 13.28
N ILE A 38 0.56 11.28 13.31
CA ILE A 38 0.80 12.26 14.38
C ILE A 38 -0.25 13.38 14.31
N LYS A 39 -0.43 13.98 13.12
CA LYS A 39 -1.33 15.12 12.90
C LYS A 39 -2.79 14.81 13.22
N ARG A 40 -3.24 13.59 12.95
CA ARG A 40 -4.64 13.19 13.20
C ARG A 40 -4.97 12.99 14.68
N GLY A 41 -4.01 13.01 15.61
CA GLY A 41 -4.24 12.88 17.07
C GLY A 41 -4.81 11.52 17.52
N THR A 42 -5.27 10.69 16.58
CA THR A 42 -5.82 9.34 16.79
C THR A 42 -4.75 8.25 16.94
N GLY A 43 -3.46 8.62 16.84
CA GLY A 43 -2.34 7.68 16.86
C GLY A 43 -2.47 6.59 15.80
N ALA A 44 -2.26 5.33 16.19
CA ALA A 44 -2.29 4.16 15.30
C ALA A 44 -3.65 3.92 14.61
N ARG A 45 -4.78 4.39 15.18
CA ARG A 45 -6.12 4.17 14.59
C ARG A 45 -6.35 4.98 13.32
N GLY A 46 -5.88 6.23 13.27
CA GLY A 46 -6.03 7.08 12.08
C GLY A 46 -5.13 6.66 10.91
N LEU A 47 -4.04 5.94 11.22
CA LEU A 47 -3.23 5.30 10.21
C LEU A 47 -3.92 4.08 9.62
N ARG A 48 -4.62 3.29 10.45
CA ARG A 48 -5.38 2.13 9.97
C ARG A 48 -6.46 2.52 8.97
N SER A 49 -7.28 3.53 9.30
CA SER A 49 -8.34 3.98 8.39
C SER A 49 -7.79 4.58 7.10
N LEU A 50 -6.63 5.24 7.14
CA LEU A 50 -5.95 5.72 5.95
C LEU A 50 -5.48 4.55 5.07
N MET A 51 -4.80 3.57 5.67
CA MET A 51 -4.34 2.39 4.94
C MET A 51 -5.51 1.57 4.37
N GLU A 52 -6.58 1.35 5.13
CA GLU A 52 -7.79 0.68 4.64
C GLU A 52 -8.34 1.39 3.40
N LYS A 53 -8.45 2.72 3.45
CA LYS A 53 -8.93 3.49 2.29
C LYS A 53 -8.00 3.38 1.08
N LEU A 54 -6.68 3.46 1.29
CA LEU A 54 -5.71 3.36 0.19
C LEU A 54 -5.66 1.97 -0.43
N MET A 55 -5.88 0.94 0.38
CA MET A 55 -5.79 -0.46 -0.02
C MET A 55 -7.12 -1.03 -0.53
N LEU A 56 -8.26 -0.37 -0.26
CA LEU A 56 -9.60 -0.88 -0.60
C LEU A 56 -9.70 -1.25 -2.09
N ASP A 57 -9.42 -0.28 -2.97
CA ASP A 57 -9.54 -0.47 -4.42
C ASP A 57 -8.53 -1.51 -4.91
N THR A 58 -7.31 -1.48 -4.37
CA THR A 58 -6.24 -2.43 -4.71
C THR A 58 -6.60 -3.86 -4.31
N MET A 59 -7.15 -4.07 -3.11
CA MET A 59 -7.54 -5.39 -2.61
C MET A 59 -8.79 -5.94 -3.31
N TYR A 60 -9.58 -5.09 -3.95
CA TYR A 60 -10.69 -5.52 -4.78
C TYR A 60 -10.24 -5.97 -6.18
N GLU A 61 -9.25 -5.29 -6.77
CA GLU A 61 -8.76 -5.62 -8.12
C GLU A 61 -7.85 -6.87 -8.14
N ILE A 62 -7.08 -7.12 -7.07
CA ILE A 62 -6.07 -8.19 -7.04
C ILE A 62 -6.63 -9.61 -7.17
N PRO A 63 -7.71 -10.01 -6.46
CA PRO A 63 -8.23 -11.37 -6.54
C PRO A 63 -8.68 -11.78 -7.94
N ASP A 64 -9.11 -10.81 -8.75
CA ASP A 64 -9.59 -11.04 -10.12
C ASP A 64 -8.48 -10.92 -11.18
N ALA A 65 -7.27 -10.54 -10.79
CA ALA A 65 -6.19 -10.16 -11.70
C ALA A 65 -4.89 -10.96 -11.49
N ASP A 66 -4.76 -12.07 -12.24
CA ASP A 66 -3.56 -12.93 -12.23
C ASP A 66 -2.28 -12.26 -12.77
N ASP A 67 -2.45 -11.13 -13.47
CA ASP A 67 -1.36 -10.39 -14.10
C ASP A 67 -0.77 -9.31 -13.20
N ILE A 68 -1.24 -9.10 -11.97
CA ILE A 68 -0.65 -8.09 -11.07
C ILE A 68 0.65 -8.63 -10.44
N SER A 69 1.70 -7.81 -10.46
CA SER A 69 3.02 -8.14 -9.89
C SER A 69 3.32 -7.39 -8.60
N SER A 70 2.96 -6.10 -8.55
CA SER A 70 3.25 -5.24 -7.42
C SER A 70 2.37 -4.00 -7.43
N VAL A 71 2.26 -3.39 -6.26
CA VAL A 71 1.53 -2.14 -6.03
C VAL A 71 2.50 -1.16 -5.39
N LYS A 72 2.58 0.05 -5.93
CA LYS A 72 3.43 1.12 -5.43
C LYS A 72 2.59 2.23 -4.78
N ILE A 73 2.96 2.59 -3.55
CA ILE A 73 2.39 3.71 -2.79
C ILE A 73 3.47 4.77 -2.60
N ASP A 74 3.21 5.97 -3.13
CA ASP A 74 4.06 7.15 -2.94
C ASP A 74 3.41 8.20 -2.03
N GLU A 75 4.14 9.26 -1.72
CA GLU A 75 3.64 10.35 -0.88
C GLU A 75 2.38 11.00 -1.44
N LYS A 76 2.21 11.08 -2.76
CA LYS A 76 1.03 11.68 -3.39
C LYS A 76 -0.20 10.83 -3.13
N VAL A 77 -0.04 9.50 -3.18
CA VAL A 77 -1.09 8.54 -2.82
C VAL A 77 -1.51 8.74 -1.35
N VAL A 78 -0.54 8.84 -0.44
CA VAL A 78 -0.80 9.08 0.98
C VAL A 78 -1.50 10.42 1.24
N LEU A 79 -1.16 11.46 0.48
CA LEU A 79 -1.79 12.77 0.53
C LEU A 79 -3.17 12.81 -0.17
N GLY A 80 -3.61 11.72 -0.80
CA GLY A 80 -4.88 11.65 -1.54
C GLY A 80 -4.86 12.41 -2.87
N GLN A 81 -3.68 12.70 -3.40
CA GLN A 81 -3.46 13.42 -4.66
C GLN A 81 -3.29 12.49 -5.87
N ALA A 82 -3.11 11.20 -5.63
CA ALA A 82 -2.96 10.16 -6.65
C ALA A 82 -3.55 8.83 -6.15
N GLN A 83 -3.72 7.87 -7.06
CA GLN A 83 -4.10 6.50 -6.73
C GLN A 83 -2.87 5.56 -6.71
N PRO A 84 -2.92 4.43 -5.97
CA PRO A 84 -1.85 3.45 -5.98
C PRO A 84 -1.47 3.01 -7.39
N ALA A 85 -0.18 2.98 -7.69
CA ALA A 85 0.29 2.55 -9.00
C ALA A 85 0.40 1.02 -9.04
N ILE A 86 -0.48 0.38 -9.81
CA ILE A 86 -0.48 -1.07 -10.03
C ILE A 86 0.49 -1.39 -11.16
N HIS A 87 1.35 -2.40 -10.94
CA HIS A 87 2.30 -2.87 -11.94
C HIS A 87 1.95 -4.30 -12.29
N ARG A 88 1.58 -4.51 -13.55
CA ARG A 88 1.26 -5.83 -14.08
C ARG A 88 2.51 -6.53 -14.61
N ARG A 89 2.60 -7.85 -14.40
CA ARG A 89 3.57 -8.76 -15.00
C ARG A 89 3.41 -8.60 -16.50
N GLN A 90 4.41 -8.03 -17.18
CA GLN A 90 4.44 -8.14 -18.63
C GLN A 90 4.46 -9.64 -18.97
N LYS A 91 3.39 -10.13 -19.60
CA LYS A 91 3.51 -11.37 -20.38
C LYS A 91 4.62 -11.08 -21.38
N LYS A 92 5.81 -11.65 -21.15
CA LYS A 92 6.82 -11.75 -22.22
C LYS A 92 6.06 -12.30 -23.41
N ALA A 93 5.87 -11.50 -24.45
CA ALA A 93 5.46 -11.99 -25.74
C ALA A 93 6.52 -13.05 -26.10
N ALA A 94 6.12 -14.32 -26.08
CA ALA A 94 6.94 -15.39 -26.58
C ALA A 94 7.18 -15.06 -28.06
N ALA A 95 8.42 -14.68 -28.37
CA ALA A 95 8.95 -14.65 -29.72
C ALA A 95 9.47 -16.05 -30.06
#